data_AF-A0A7C1E4Z9-F1
#
_entry.id   AF-A0A7C1E4Z9-F1
#
_cell.length_a   1.000
_cell.length_b   1.000
_cell.length_c   1.000
_cell.angle_alpha   90.00
_cell.angle_beta   90.00
_cell.angle_gamma   90.00
#
_symmetry.space_group_name_H-M   'P 1'
#
loop_
_entity.id
_entity.type
_entity.pdbx_description
1 polymer ?
#
loop_
_entity_poly.entity_id
_entity_poly.type
_entity_poly.pdbx_seq_one_letter_code
_entity_poly.pdbx_strand_id
1 'polypeptide(L)' 'MHQRFLDLLRCPICHGTLELGDAVREDEEIVSGTLACAACGAAYPIREGIPYLLVEE' A
#
# COMPACT_ATOMS: atom_id res chain seq x y z
N MET A 1 -5.74 6.10 -5.18
CA MET A 1 -6.21 5.12 -4.17
C MET A 1 -6.81 5.88 -2.99
N HIS A 2 -8.09 5.69 -2.73
CA HIS A 2 -8.75 6.37 -1.62
C HIS A 2 -8.17 5.95 -0.26
N GLN A 3 -7.84 6.93 0.59
CA GLN A 3 -7.18 6.69 1.89
C GLN A 3 -7.93 5.71 2.82
N ARG A 4 -9.26 5.67 2.77
CA ARG A 4 -10.10 4.77 3.60
C ARG A 4 -9.82 3.28 3.37
N PHE A 5 -9.23 2.92 2.23
CA PHE A 5 -8.91 1.53 1.93
C PHE A 5 -7.67 1.03 2.68
N LEU A 6 -6.83 1.92 3.23
CA LEU A 6 -5.65 1.52 4.02
C LEU A 6 -6.03 0.60 5.18
N ASP A 7 -7.15 0.86 5.85
CA ASP A 7 -7.62 0.06 6.98
C ASP A 7 -8.15 -1.32 6.57
N LEU A 8 -8.50 -1.49 5.29
CA LEU A 8 -9.02 -2.73 4.72
C LEU A 8 -7.91 -3.60 4.10
N LEU A 9 -6.82 -2.99 3.64
CA LEU A 9 -5.74 -3.70 2.97
C LEU A 9 -4.88 -4.50 3.94
N ARG A 10 -4.43 -5.67 3.49
CA ARG A 10 -3.50 -6.55 4.22
C ARG A 10 -2.41 -7.02 3.28
N CYS A 11 -1.26 -7.36 3.85
CA CYS A 11 -0.14 -7.90 3.08
C CYS A 11 -0.56 -9.22 2.41
N PRO A 12 -0.40 -9.39 1.09
CA PRO A 12 -0.76 -10.64 0.40
C PRO A 12 0.13 -11.84 0.79
N ILE A 13 1.31 -11.61 1.38
CA ILE A 13 2.25 -12.68 1.76
C ILE A 13 1.92 -13.24 3.16
N CYS A 14 1.70 -12.35 4.14
CA CYS A 14 1.59 -12.74 5.56
C CYS A 14 0.32 -12.25 6.25
N HIS A 15 -0.56 -11.55 5.52
CA HIS A 15 -1.79 -10.92 6.02
C HIS A 15 -1.58 -9.87 7.13
N GLY A 16 -0.35 -9.41 7.34
CA GLY A 16 -0.02 -8.34 8.28
C GLY A 16 -0.55 -6.96 7.86
N THR A 17 -0.48 -6.00 8.78
CA THR A 17 -0.79 -4.59 8.53
C THR A 17 0.19 -3.98 7.52
N LEU A 18 -0.36 -3.15 6.61
CA LEU A 18 0.42 -2.34 5.68
C LEU A 18 0.46 -0.89 6.18
N GLU A 19 1.64 -0.30 6.18
CA GLU A 19 1.90 1.08 6.55
C GLU A 19 2.25 1.89 5.31
N LEU A 20 1.70 3.09 5.18
CA LEU A 20 1.92 3.95 4.03
C LEU A 20 3.11 4.88 4.28
N GLY A 21 4.13 4.78 3.42
CA GLY A 21 5.29 5.67 3.36
C GLY A 21 5.35 6.49 2.07
N ASP A 22 6.06 7.62 2.11
CA ASP A 22 6.38 8.49 0.97
C ASP A 22 5.19 8.87 0.08
N ALA A 23 4.01 9.04 0.68
CA ALA A 23 2.79 9.22 -0.06
C ALA A 23 2.58 10.64 -0.59
N VAL A 24 2.34 10.75 -1.89
CA VAL A 24 1.79 11.96 -2.52
C VAL A 24 0.27 11.81 -2.56
N ARG A 25 -0.42 12.84 -2.08
CA ARG A 25 -1.88 12.86 -1.97
C ARG A 25 -2.45 14.04 -2.74
N GLU A 26 -3.56 13.80 -3.39
CA GLU A 26 -4.44 14.81 -3.99
C GLU A 26 -5.82 14.62 -3.34
N ASP A 27 -6.21 15.55 -2.48
CA ASP A 27 -7.39 15.43 -1.61
C ASP A 27 -7.40 14.11 -0.79
N GLU A 28 -8.42 13.26 -1.01
CA GLU A 28 -8.60 11.97 -0.34
C GLU A 28 -7.94 10.80 -1.08
N GLU A 29 -7.29 11.07 -2.22
CA GLU A 29 -6.65 10.10 -3.08
C GLU A 29 -5.13 10.10 -2.92
N ILE A 30 -4.57 8.92 -2.67
CA ILE A 30 -3.13 8.68 -2.72
C ILE A 30 -2.78 8.39 -4.18
N VAL A 31 -1.97 9.24 -4.80
CA VAL A 31 -1.56 9.14 -6.21
C VAL A 31 -0.22 8.41 -6.38
N SER A 32 0.67 8.50 -5.39
CA SER A 32 1.89 7.70 -5.31
C SER A 32 2.30 7.45 -3.86
N GLY A 33 3.17 6.46 -3.63
CA GLY A 33 3.67 6.09 -2.30
C GLY A 33 4.12 4.63 -2.25
N THR A 34 4.42 4.14 -1.05
CA THR A 34 4.80 2.74 -0.81
C THR A 34 4.01 2.19 0.37
N LEU A 35 3.38 1.01 0.19
CA LEU A 35 2.79 0.24 1.28
C LEU A 35 3.82 -0.78 1.78
N ALA A 36 4.32 -0.61 3.00
CA ALA A 36 5.28 -1.51 3.63
C ALA A 36 4.59 -2.38 4.68
N CYS A 37 4.87 -3.68 4.69
CA CYS A 37 4.35 -4.57 5.73
C CYS A 37 5.25 -4.55 6.96
N ALA A 38 4.68 -4.18 8.11
CA ALA A 38 5.40 -4.17 9.38
C ALA A 38 5.80 -5.58 9.89
N ALA A 39 5.19 -6.65 9.36
CA ALA A 39 5.43 -8.02 9.81
C ALA A 39 6.50 -8.76 8.98
N CYS A 40 6.42 -8.69 7.64
CA CYS A 40 7.36 -9.40 6.76
C CYS A 40 8.32 -8.49 5.99
N GLY A 41 8.17 -7.17 6.08
CA GLY A 41 9.03 -6.19 5.41
C GLY A 41 8.78 -6.03 3.91
N ALA A 42 7.79 -6.73 3.33
CA ALA A 42 7.45 -6.57 1.92
C ALA A 42 6.96 -5.15 1.62
N ALA A 43 7.34 -4.61 0.45
CA ALA A 43 7.01 -3.26 0.03
C ALA A 43 6.31 -3.26 -1.33
N TYR A 44 5.21 -2.51 -1.44
CA TYR A 44 4.36 -2.46 -2.61
C TYR A 44 4.17 -1.01 -3.07
N PRO A 45 4.58 -0.65 -4.30
CA PRO A 45 4.44 0.72 -4.78
C PRO A 45 2.99 1.05 -5.15
N ILE A 46 2.63 2.31 -4.96
CA ILE A 46 1.42 2.93 -5.51
C ILE A 46 1.85 3.79 -6.69
N ARG A 47 1.28 3.54 -7.88
CA ARG A 47 1.52 4.33 -9.10
C ARG A 47 0.20 4.71 -9.72
N GLU A 48 0.03 5.98 -10.05
CA GLU A 48 -1.22 6.51 -10.65
C GLU A 48 -2.45 6.16 -9.80
N GLY A 49 -2.27 6.14 -8.48
CA GLY A 49 -3.30 5.76 -7.53
C GLY A 49 -3.69 4.28 -7.51
N ILE A 50 -2.92 3.41 -8.17
CA ILE A 50 -3.12 1.96 -8.18
C ILE A 50 -2.04 1.30 -7.29
N PRO A 51 -2.42 0.57 -6.22
CA PRO A 51 -1.48 -0.20 -5.41
C PRO A 51 -1.10 -1.53 -6.10
N TYR A 52 0.20 -1.77 -6.31
CA TYR A 52 0.72 -2.98 -6.94
C TYR A 52 1.08 -4.04 -5.88
N LEU A 53 0.07 -4.73 -5.36
CA LEU A 53 0.21 -5.82 -4.37
C LEU A 53 0.60 -7.16 -5.03
N LEU A 54 1.62 -7.14 -5.89
CA LEU A 54 2.08 -8.33 -6.61
C LEU A 54 3.00 -9.17 -5.72
N VAL A 55 2.78 -10.48 -5.74
CA VAL A 55 3.71 -11.48 -5.19
C VAL A 55 4.28 -12.25 -6.37
N GLU A 56 5.60 -12.36 -6.44
CA GLU A 56 6.24 -13.26 -7.41
C GLU A 56 6.06 -14.70 -6.89
N GLU A 57 5.67 -15.62 -7.79
CA GLU A 57 5.48 -17.05 -7.51
C GLU A 57 6.81 -17.79 -7.34
#